data_AF-A0A7Z8PCM6-F1
#
_entry.id   AF-A0A7Z8PCM6-F1
#
_cell.length_a   1.000
_cell.length_b   1.000
_cell.length_c   1.000
_cell.angle_alpha   90.00
_cell.angle_beta   90.00
_cell.angle_gamma   90.00
#
_symmetry.space_group_name_H-M   'P 1'
#
loop_
_entity.id
_entity.type
_entity.pdbx_description
1 polymer ?
#
loop_
_entity_poly.entity_id
_entity_poly.type
_entity_poly.pdbx_seq_one_letter_code
_entity_poly.pdbx_strand_id
1 'polypeptide(L)'
;MPSDLHHLALQWGRHPVEAFIVLGEGLRHASRQADGKLRSGLDRHLSAAELVQGVVDLMCERCGLLAGAVLRSWGIHTADDLGDLTFFLIEQGVLGKQEGDRREDFHHLPPLAEVIRERVREQLDRSLAALP
;
A
#
# COMPACT_ATOMS: atom_id res chain seq x y z
N MET A 1 -3.37 12.58 15.56
CA MET A 1 -3.22 11.33 14.78
C MET A 1 -4.19 11.24 13.59
N PRO A 2 -5.54 11.40 13.69
CA PRO A 2 -6.36 11.65 12.49
C PRO A 2 -6.21 13.09 11.94
N SER A 3 -6.00 14.04 12.86
CA SER A 3 -5.76 15.46 12.57
C SER A 3 -4.55 15.72 11.69
N ASP A 4 -3.51 14.90 11.84
CA ASP A 4 -2.20 15.13 11.20
C ASP A 4 -2.23 14.63 9.74
N LEU A 5 -2.80 13.44 9.49
CA LEU A 5 -2.94 12.92 8.13
C LEU A 5 -3.94 13.74 7.29
N HIS A 6 -5.04 14.22 7.89
CA HIS A 6 -5.96 15.08 7.18
C HIS A 6 -5.31 16.42 6.77
N HIS A 7 -4.52 17.01 7.67
CA HIS A 7 -3.75 18.21 7.36
C HIS A 7 -2.73 17.95 6.24
N LEU A 8 -2.02 16.82 6.29
CA LEU A 8 -1.07 16.42 5.25
C LEU A 8 -1.75 16.20 3.89
N ALA A 9 -2.95 15.62 3.87
CA ALA A 9 -3.73 15.46 2.65
C ALA A 9 -4.16 16.81 2.06
N LEU A 10 -4.63 17.74 2.90
CA LEU A 10 -4.97 19.10 2.48
C LEU A 10 -3.75 19.87 1.98
N GLN A 11 -2.60 19.74 2.65
CA GLN A 11 -1.34 20.38 2.29
C GLN A 11 -0.83 19.87 0.94
N TRP A 12 -0.94 18.57 0.68
CA TRP A 12 -0.46 17.99 -0.57
C TRP A 12 -1.42 18.22 -1.74
N GLY A 13 -2.73 18.12 -1.50
CA GLY A 13 -3.79 18.46 -2.45
C GLY A 13 -3.97 17.52 -3.64
N ARG A 14 -3.23 16.39 -3.72
CA ARG A 14 -3.30 15.43 -4.85
C ARG A 14 -4.18 14.22 -4.58
N HIS A 15 -4.26 13.78 -3.32
CA HIS A 15 -5.03 12.61 -2.90
C HIS A 15 -5.82 12.91 -1.62
N PRO A 16 -6.99 12.27 -1.42
CA PRO A 16 -7.78 12.45 -0.20
C PRO A 16 -7.12 11.71 0.97
N VAL A 17 -7.61 11.95 2.19
CA VAL A 17 -7.00 11.40 3.43
C VAL A 17 -7.00 9.86 3.45
N GLU A 18 -7.95 9.23 2.76
CA GLU A 18 -8.06 7.78 2.63
C GLU A 18 -6.82 7.17 1.96
N ALA A 19 -6.20 7.86 1.00
CA ALA A 19 -4.97 7.40 0.37
C ALA A 19 -3.79 7.32 1.36
N PHE A 20 -3.72 8.27 2.28
CA PHE A 20 -2.72 8.29 3.35
C PHE A 20 -2.99 7.20 4.39
N ILE A 21 -4.26 7.01 4.75
CA ILE A 21 -4.67 5.97 5.70
C ILE A 21 -4.35 4.60 5.13
N VAL A 22 -4.73 4.32 3.87
CA VAL A 22 -4.50 3.01 3.26
C VAL A 22 -3.02 2.71 3.06
N LEU A 23 -2.19 3.71 2.72
CA LEU A 23 -0.74 3.51 2.65
C LEU A 23 -0.18 3.08 4.01
N GLY A 24 -0.52 3.81 5.07
CA GLY A 24 -0.06 3.49 6.43
C GLY A 24 -0.55 2.13 6.92
N GLU A 25 -1.79 1.76 6.61
CA GLU A 25 -2.33 0.43 6.92
C GLU A 25 -1.68 -0.68 6.10
N GLY A 26 -1.42 -0.44 4.81
CA GLY A 26 -0.74 -1.36 3.90
C GLY A 26 0.71 -1.64 4.35
N LEU A 27 1.44 -0.61 4.78
CA LEU A 27 2.76 -0.74 5.41
C LEU A 27 2.71 -1.68 6.63
N ARG A 28 1.77 -1.47 7.55
CA ARG A 28 1.58 -2.34 8.72
C ARG A 28 1.17 -3.75 8.33
N HIS A 29 0.36 -3.89 7.28
CA HIS A 29 -0.08 -5.18 6.76
C HIS A 29 1.11 -5.96 6.19
N ALA A 30 1.95 -5.34 5.35
CA ALA A 30 3.18 -5.93 4.82
C ALA A 30 4.16 -6.34 5.92
N SER A 31 4.40 -5.48 6.92
CA SER A 31 5.29 -5.81 8.05
C SER A 31 4.82 -7.09 8.76
N ARG A 32 3.53 -7.16 9.11
CA ARG A 32 2.98 -8.33 9.84
C ARG A 32 3.08 -9.64 9.05
N GLN A 33 2.86 -9.59 7.73
CA GLN A 33 3.01 -10.79 6.89
C GLN A 33 4.46 -11.27 6.85
N ALA A 34 5.40 -10.34 6.89
CA ALA A 34 6.82 -10.64 6.85
C ALA A 34 7.39 -11.13 8.21
N ASP A 35 6.76 -10.74 9.32
CA ASP A 35 7.15 -11.09 10.70
C ASP A 35 6.82 -12.53 11.12
N GLY A 36 6.15 -13.33 10.26
CA GLY A 36 6.06 -14.79 10.41
C GLY A 36 7.42 -15.51 10.44
N LYS A 37 8.51 -14.79 10.14
CA LYS A 37 9.91 -15.16 10.39
C LYS A 37 10.54 -14.19 11.41
N LEU A 38 10.23 -14.36 12.70
CA LEU A 38 10.93 -13.82 13.87
C LEU A 38 11.68 -12.48 13.65
N ARG A 39 10.96 -11.35 13.75
CA ARG A 39 11.48 -10.08 14.29
C ARG A 39 10.36 -9.08 14.56
N SER A 40 10.10 -8.82 15.84
CA SER A 40 9.21 -7.75 16.29
C SER A 40 9.84 -6.39 16.02
N GLY A 41 9.20 -5.55 15.20
CA GLY A 41 9.46 -4.11 15.23
C GLY A 41 8.98 -3.37 14.00
N LEU A 42 8.38 -2.19 14.24
CA LEU A 42 8.11 -1.10 13.27
C LEU A 42 9.38 -0.55 12.58
N ASP A 43 10.50 -1.27 12.66
CA ASP A 43 11.85 -0.89 12.25
C ASP A 43 12.33 -1.69 11.02
N ARG A 44 11.50 -2.61 10.49
CA ARG A 44 11.79 -3.22 9.21
C ARG A 44 11.40 -2.26 8.09
N HIS A 45 12.39 -1.90 7.29
CA HIS A 45 12.18 -1.20 6.05
C HIS A 45 11.60 -2.14 4.99
N LEU A 46 10.63 -1.64 4.24
CA LEU A 46 9.96 -2.38 3.18
C LEU A 46 10.45 -1.84 1.83
N SER A 47 10.73 -2.75 0.91
CA SER A 47 10.93 -2.39 -0.50
C SER A 47 9.64 -1.81 -1.09
N ALA A 48 9.76 -1.06 -2.18
CA ALA A 48 8.61 -0.54 -2.93
C ALA A 48 7.62 -1.66 -3.30
N ALA A 49 8.12 -2.82 -3.73
CA ALA A 49 7.31 -3.99 -4.06
C ALA A 49 6.55 -4.54 -2.84
N GLU A 50 7.20 -4.66 -1.69
CA GLU A 50 6.55 -5.14 -0.46
C GLU A 50 5.48 -4.17 0.04
N LEU A 51 5.72 -2.86 -0.05
CA LEU A 51 4.72 -1.85 0.29
C LEU A 51 3.51 -1.94 -0.63
N VAL A 52 3.72 -1.98 -1.95
CA VAL A 52 2.64 -2.07 -2.94
C VAL A 52 1.85 -3.34 -2.73
N GLN A 53 2.52 -4.47 -2.52
CA GLN A 53 1.87 -5.74 -2.23
C GLN A 53 1.06 -5.68 -0.92
N GLY A 54 1.60 -5.05 0.13
CA GLY A 54 0.89 -4.87 1.40
C GLY A 54 -0.41 -4.06 1.26
N VAL A 55 -0.39 -3.00 0.45
CA VAL A 55 -1.59 -2.21 0.12
C VAL A 55 -2.59 -3.05 -0.68
N VAL A 56 -2.13 -3.77 -1.71
CA VAL A 56 -2.99 -4.61 -2.55
C VAL A 56 -3.63 -5.73 -1.74
N ASP A 57 -2.85 -6.43 -0.92
CA ASP A 57 -3.35 -7.51 -0.07
C ASP A 57 -4.43 -7.01 0.89
N LEU A 58 -4.15 -5.92 1.59
CA LEU A 58 -5.10 -5.29 2.51
C LEU A 58 -6.40 -4.90 1.79
N MET A 59 -6.29 -4.28 0.61
CA MET A 59 -7.46 -3.80 -0.13
C MET A 59 -8.27 -4.95 -0.74
N CYS A 60 -7.61 -6.00 -1.22
CA CYS A 60 -8.28 -7.20 -1.71
C CYS A 60 -8.99 -7.95 -0.57
N GLU A 61 -8.37 -8.06 0.61
CA GLU A 61 -9.02 -8.63 1.80
C GLU A 61 -10.28 -7.85 2.23
N ARG A 62 -10.26 -6.52 2.14
CA ARG A 62 -11.36 -5.67 2.60
C ARG A 62 -12.46 -5.45 1.57
N CYS A 63 -12.09 -5.34 0.30
CA CYS A 63 -12.99 -4.89 -0.76
C CYS A 63 -13.16 -5.92 -1.89
N GLY A 64 -12.38 -7.02 -1.88
CA GLY A 64 -12.42 -8.06 -2.91
C GLY A 64 -12.29 -7.48 -4.31
N LEU A 65 -13.25 -7.83 -5.18
CA LEU A 65 -13.33 -7.37 -6.57
C LEU A 65 -13.37 -5.84 -6.71
N LEU A 66 -13.79 -5.11 -5.67
CA LEU A 66 -13.89 -3.64 -5.69
C LEU A 66 -12.60 -2.93 -5.31
N ALA A 67 -11.56 -3.65 -4.84
CA ALA A 67 -10.30 -3.07 -4.37
C ALA A 67 -9.72 -2.03 -5.34
N GLY A 68 -9.63 -2.38 -6.62
CA GLY A 68 -9.10 -1.46 -7.64
C GLY A 68 -10.00 -0.26 -7.90
N ALA A 69 -11.33 -0.40 -7.82
CA ALA A 69 -12.24 0.73 -7.99
C ALA A 69 -12.13 1.73 -6.82
N VAL A 70 -12.01 1.20 -5.60
CA VAL A 70 -11.84 2.00 -4.38
C VAL A 70 -10.50 2.75 -4.41
N LEU A 71 -9.39 2.07 -4.71
CA LEU A 71 -8.07 2.71 -4.82
C LEU A 71 -8.06 3.85 -5.86
N ARG A 72 -8.63 3.62 -7.04
CA ARG A 72 -8.77 4.66 -8.07
C ARG A 72 -9.64 5.83 -7.62
N SER A 73 -10.70 5.58 -6.85
CA SER A 73 -11.53 6.66 -6.29
C SER A 73 -10.77 7.53 -5.28
N TRP A 74 -9.69 7.00 -4.70
CA TRP A 74 -8.77 7.73 -3.83
C TRP A 74 -7.55 8.27 -4.60
N GLY A 75 -7.58 8.24 -5.93
CA GLY A 75 -6.50 8.75 -6.79
C GLY A 75 -5.30 7.84 -6.91
N ILE A 76 -5.35 6.60 -6.42
CA ILE A 76 -4.27 5.62 -6.55
C ILE A 76 -4.53 4.75 -7.79
N HIS A 77 -3.83 5.06 -8.88
CA HIS A 77 -3.95 4.41 -10.18
C HIS A 77 -2.77 3.49 -10.49
N THR A 78 -1.57 3.86 -10.05
CA THR A 78 -0.31 3.14 -10.30
C THR A 78 0.47 2.93 -9.01
N ALA A 79 1.55 2.14 -9.10
CA ALA A 79 2.52 2.06 -8.02
C ALA A 79 3.21 3.41 -7.75
N ASP A 80 3.35 4.24 -8.79
CA ASP A 80 3.97 5.57 -8.69
C ASP A 80 3.18 6.49 -7.76
N ASP A 81 1.85 6.43 -7.79
CA ASP A 81 1.00 7.23 -6.87
C ASP A 81 1.27 6.87 -5.40
N LEU A 82 1.51 5.58 -5.12
CA LEU A 82 1.91 5.10 -3.79
C LEU A 82 3.34 5.53 -3.45
N GLY A 83 4.24 5.53 -4.43
CA GLY A 83 5.60 6.03 -4.29
C GLY A 83 5.64 7.52 -3.95
N ASP A 84 4.89 8.33 -4.70
CA ASP A 84 4.75 9.76 -4.47
C ASP A 84 4.18 10.07 -3.09
N LEU A 85 3.16 9.32 -2.65
CA LEU A 85 2.59 9.47 -1.31
C LEU A 85 3.61 9.09 -0.22
N THR A 86 4.35 8.01 -0.43
CA THR A 86 5.40 7.53 0.50
C THR A 86 6.50 8.56 0.65
N PHE A 87 7.03 9.09 -0.46
CA PHE A 87 8.10 10.07 -0.43
C PHE A 87 7.63 11.43 0.09
N PHE A 88 6.39 11.83 -0.17
CA PHE A 88 5.81 12.99 0.49
C PHE A 88 5.81 12.79 2.01
N LEU A 89 5.38 11.62 2.52
CA LEU A 89 5.41 11.35 3.96
C LEU A 89 6.83 11.28 4.56
N ILE A 90 7.84 10.86 3.78
CA ILE A 90 9.25 10.96 4.15
C ILE A 90 9.67 12.43 4.29
N GLU A 91 9.34 13.27 3.31
CA GLU A 91 9.65 14.70 3.31
C GLU A 91 9.01 15.44 4.49
N GLN A 92 7.83 14.99 4.93
CA GLN A 92 7.13 15.53 6.10
C GLN A 92 7.60 14.91 7.43
N GLY A 93 8.59 14.01 7.42
CA GLY A 93 9.15 13.38 8.62
C GLY A 93 8.23 12.36 9.30
N VAL A 94 7.20 11.88 8.60
CA VAL A 94 6.26 10.87 9.10
C VAL A 94 6.82 9.45 8.91
N LEU A 95 7.49 9.22 7.78
CA LEU A 95 8.18 7.96 7.47
C LEU A 95 9.69 8.16 7.47
N GLY A 96 10.42 7.11 7.84
CA GLY A 96 11.86 7.04 7.67
C GLY A 96 12.24 6.70 6.22
N LYS A 97 13.47 7.08 5.83
CA LYS A 97 14.08 6.73 4.55
C LYS A 97 15.37 5.94 4.79
N GLN A 98 15.63 4.91 4.00
CA GLN A 98 16.91 4.21 3.97
C GLN A 98 17.85 4.72 2.88
N GLU A 99 19.14 4.48 3.09
CA GLU A 99 20.15 4.71 2.07
C GLU A 99 19.88 3.78 0.88
N GLY A 100 19.60 4.37 -0.28
CA GLY A 100 19.28 3.64 -1.51
C GLY A 100 17.83 3.75 -1.97
N ASP A 101 16.90 4.15 -1.10
CA ASP A 101 15.49 4.30 -1.48
C ASP A 101 15.30 5.37 -2.55
N ARG A 102 14.60 4.96 -3.61
CA ARG A 102 14.35 5.77 -4.81
C ARG A 102 12.87 5.76 -5.17
N ARG A 103 12.35 6.91 -5.61
CA ARG A 103 10.99 6.99 -6.15
C ARG A 103 10.86 6.07 -7.37
N GLU A 104 11.96 5.92 -8.10
CA GLU A 104 12.11 5.09 -9.28
C GLU A 104 11.89 3.59 -9.00
N ASP A 105 12.04 3.14 -7.75
CA ASP A 105 11.77 1.75 -7.38
C ASP A 105 10.30 1.37 -7.57
N PHE A 106 9.39 2.36 -7.61
CA PHE A 106 7.97 2.17 -7.91
C PHE A 106 7.68 2.09 -9.41
N HIS A 107 8.47 2.79 -10.25
CA HIS A 107 8.28 2.85 -11.71
C HIS A 107 8.51 1.52 -12.41
N HIS A 108 9.31 0.65 -11.81
CA HIS A 108 9.65 -0.65 -12.35
C HIS A 108 8.65 -1.75 -11.97
N LEU A 109 7.62 -1.42 -11.19
CA LEU A 109 6.63 -2.39 -10.75
C LEU A 109 5.56 -2.64 -11.82
N PRO A 110 4.95 -3.84 -11.84
CA PRO A 110 3.84 -4.13 -12.74
C PRO A 110 2.67 -3.16 -12.55
N PRO A 111 1.81 -2.98 -13.58
CA PRO A 111 0.61 -2.17 -13.45
C PRO A 111 -0.23 -2.59 -12.25
N LEU A 112 -0.62 -1.62 -11.40
CA LEU A 112 -1.34 -1.90 -10.16
C LEU A 112 -2.64 -2.71 -10.39
N ALA A 113 -3.32 -2.46 -11.51
CA ALA A 113 -4.53 -3.20 -11.90
C ALA A 113 -4.27 -4.69 -12.22
N GLU A 114 -3.06 -5.05 -12.64
CA GLU A 114 -2.64 -6.43 -12.86
C GLU A 114 -2.41 -7.12 -11.51
N VAL A 115 -1.61 -6.52 -10.64
CA VAL A 115 -1.33 -7.03 -9.29
C VAL A 115 -2.62 -7.27 -8.50
N ILE A 116 -3.57 -6.33 -8.53
CA ILE A 116 -4.88 -6.48 -7.88
C ILE A 116 -5.66 -7.66 -8.47
N ARG A 117 -5.68 -7.79 -9.81
CA ARG A 117 -6.45 -8.83 -10.48
C ARG A 117 -5.91 -10.22 -10.16
N GLU A 118 -4.59 -10.37 -10.17
CA GLU A 118 -3.92 -11.60 -9.77
C GLU A 118 -4.26 -11.95 -8.32
N ARG A 119 -4.14 -10.98 -7.41
CA ARG A 119 -4.43 -11.21 -6.00
C ARG A 119 -5.88 -11.61 -5.75
N VAL A 120 -6.83 -10.94 -6.38
CA VAL A 120 -8.25 -11.30 -6.29
C VAL A 120 -8.52 -12.69 -6.85
N ARG A 121 -7.87 -13.07 -7.97
CA ARG A 121 -7.99 -14.42 -8.53
C ARG A 121 -7.52 -15.47 -7.53
N GLU A 122 -6.35 -15.29 -6.93
CA GLU A 122 -5.83 -16.22 -5.91
C GLU A 122 -6.77 -16.37 -4.70
N GLN A 123 -7.38 -15.27 -4.25
CA GLN A 123 -8.35 -15.30 -3.16
C GLN A 123 -9.61 -16.07 -3.55
N LEU A 124 -10.15 -15.83 -4.75
CA LEU A 124 -11.31 -16.54 -5.26
C LEU A 124 -11.04 -18.03 -5.44
N ASP A 125 -9.92 -18.40 -6.05
CA ASP A 125 -9.54 -19.80 -6.27
C ASP A 125 -9.43 -20.55 -4.94
N ARG A 126 -8.84 -19.91 -3.92
CA ARG A 126 -8.75 -20.45 -2.57
C ARG A 126 -10.12 -20.60 -1.91
N SER A 127 -10.99 -19.60 -2.05
CA SER A 127 -12.36 -19.66 -1.53
C SER A 127 -13.18 -20.75 -2.18
N LEU A 128 -13.05 -20.95 -3.50
CA LEU A 128 -13.71 -22.01 -4.25
C LEU A 128 -13.19 -23.40 -3.88
N ALA A 129 -11.86 -23.54 -3.73
CA ALA A 129 -11.24 -24.81 -3.30
C ALA A 129 -11.60 -25.21 -1.85
N ALA A 130 -12.05 -24.25 -1.03
CA ALA A 130 -12.49 -24.48 0.34
C ALA A 130 -13.99 -24.82 0.46
N LEU A 131 -14.74 -24.85 -0.65
CA LEU A 131 -16.14 -25.26 -0.64
C LEU A 131 -16.28 -26.79 -0.45
N PRO A 132 -17.25 -27.25 0.36
CA PRO A 132 -17.47 -28.67 0.64
C PRO A 132 -18.06 -29.45 -0.54
#